data_AF-A0AAN7J6Y4-F1
#
_entry.id   AF-A0AAN7J6Y4-F1
#
_cell.length_a   1.000
_cell.length_b   1.000
_cell.length_c   1.000
_cell.angle_alpha   90.00
_cell.angle_beta   90.00
_cell.angle_gamma   90.00
#
_symmetry.space_group_name_H-M   'P 1'
#
loop_
_entity.id
_entity.type
_entity.pdbx_description
1 polymer ?
#
loop_
_entity_poly.entity_id
_entity_poly.type
_entity_poly.pdbx_seq_one_letter_code
_entity_poly.pdbx_strand_id
1 'polypeptide(L)'
;MASVSSLHRLPLRPSNSICHYTALSNNKAPQTTNSNSTFYVLGSVSSATKHNVLCCKNSEQHQEQSFEVEELCGAKRREVVLQLTIAAFSFPAIISSAKAFAENDVPENFRVYTDDVNKFKILIPQDWQVGAGEPNGFKSITAFYPEDSSNSNVSVVITGVGPDFTRMESLGKVDAFAETLVNGLDRSWQRPPGVAAKLIDCRSSKGIYYIEYSLQNPGESRRHLFTAIGMASNGWYNRLYTVTGQFIDEESDKFSSKIEKAIASFGFI
;
A
#
# COMPACT_ATOMS: atom_id res chain seq x y z
N MET A 1 -14.30 -6.33 -83.21
CA MET A 1 -15.66 -6.58 -82.66
C MET A 1 -15.93 -5.54 -81.58
N ALA A 2 -17.02 -4.77 -81.75
CA ALA A 2 -17.74 -3.83 -80.86
C ALA A 2 -16.97 -3.13 -79.72
N SER A 3 -16.77 -1.80 -79.66
CA SER A 3 -17.75 -0.69 -79.46
C SER A 3 -18.62 -0.91 -78.21
N VAL A 4 -18.84 -0.01 -77.25
CA VAL A 4 -19.10 1.44 -77.29
C VAL A 4 -18.95 2.05 -75.85
N SER A 5 -18.63 3.34 -75.75
CA SER A 5 -19.16 4.36 -74.80
C SER A 5 -18.81 4.35 -73.29
N SER A 6 -18.68 5.47 -72.55
CA SER A 6 -18.76 6.92 -72.87
C SER A 6 -18.51 7.78 -71.59
N LEU A 7 -17.86 8.94 -71.80
CA LEU A 7 -18.00 10.28 -71.19
C LEU A 7 -17.90 10.55 -69.66
N HIS A 8 -16.80 11.26 -69.33
CA HIS A 8 -16.64 12.51 -68.58
C HIS A 8 -17.66 12.99 -67.51
N ARG A 9 -17.15 13.32 -66.30
CA ARG A 9 -17.12 14.69 -65.71
C ARG A 9 -16.35 14.74 -64.36
N LEU A 10 -15.48 15.75 -64.21
CA LEU A 10 -14.92 16.28 -62.95
C LEU A 10 -15.81 17.48 -62.47
N PRO A 11 -15.46 18.28 -61.44
CA PRO A 11 -15.14 18.04 -60.01
C PRO A 11 -16.01 18.93 -59.07
N LEU A 12 -15.87 18.86 -57.71
CA LEU A 12 -16.01 19.98 -56.72
C LEU A 12 -16.03 19.48 -55.24
N ARG A 13 -15.32 20.23 -54.36
CA ARG A 13 -15.23 20.22 -52.86
C ARG A 13 -16.54 20.74 -52.19
N PRO A 14 -16.62 21.02 -50.85
CA PRO A 14 -16.19 20.32 -49.61
C PRO A 14 -17.33 20.28 -48.53
N SER A 15 -17.14 19.64 -47.36
CA SER A 15 -17.61 20.20 -46.06
C SER A 15 -17.14 19.40 -44.83
N ASN A 16 -16.71 20.17 -43.82
CA ASN A 16 -16.43 19.74 -42.45
C ASN A 16 -17.74 19.37 -41.73
N SER A 17 -17.70 18.35 -40.87
CA SER A 17 -18.64 18.25 -39.74
C SER A 17 -17.86 18.00 -38.46
N ILE A 18 -17.90 19.03 -37.62
CA ILE A 18 -17.40 19.08 -36.26
C ILE A 18 -18.56 18.60 -35.37
N CYS A 19 -18.38 17.52 -34.62
CA CYS A 19 -19.32 17.13 -33.57
C CYS A 19 -18.82 17.65 -32.21
N HIS A 20 -19.33 18.81 -31.80
CA HIS A 20 -19.29 19.25 -30.41
C HIS A 20 -20.45 18.60 -29.64
N TYR A 21 -20.15 17.87 -28.58
CA TYR A 21 -21.14 17.53 -27.56
C TYR A 21 -21.28 18.71 -26.60
N THR A 22 -22.35 19.48 -26.75
CA THR A 22 -22.82 20.45 -25.74
C THR A 22 -23.83 19.78 -24.82
N ALA A 23 -23.49 19.61 -23.55
CA ALA A 23 -24.44 19.25 -22.51
C ALA A 23 -25.28 20.48 -22.14
N LEU A 24 -26.59 20.44 -22.40
CA LEU A 24 -27.55 21.40 -21.87
C LEU A 24 -27.75 21.15 -20.38
N SER A 25 -27.31 22.11 -19.55
CA SER A 25 -27.71 22.24 -18.16
C SER A 25 -29.01 23.04 -18.10
N ASN A 26 -30.10 22.38 -17.69
CA ASN A 26 -31.35 23.04 -17.35
C ASN A 26 -31.24 23.64 -15.94
N ASN A 27 -30.86 24.91 -15.86
CA ASN A 27 -31.09 25.72 -14.66
C ASN A 27 -32.52 26.24 -14.67
N LYS A 28 -33.38 25.68 -13.81
CA LYS A 28 -34.66 26.30 -13.45
C LYS A 28 -34.63 26.66 -11.97
N ALA A 29 -34.35 27.93 -11.71
CA ALA A 29 -34.67 28.58 -10.44
C ALA A 29 -36.19 28.68 -10.25
N PRO A 30 -36.67 28.76 -9.01
CA PRO A 30 -37.73 29.71 -8.72
C PRO A 30 -37.35 30.69 -7.61
N GLN A 31 -37.82 31.92 -7.80
CA GLN A 31 -37.75 33.03 -6.87
C GLN A 31 -38.75 32.86 -5.71
N THR A 32 -38.30 33.38 -4.56
CA THR A 32 -38.99 33.87 -3.36
C THR A 32 -40.50 34.09 -3.39
N THR A 33 -41.19 33.62 -2.33
CA THR A 33 -42.26 34.36 -1.63
C THR A 33 -42.28 34.01 -0.13
N ASN A 34 -42.45 35.05 0.70
CA ASN A 34 -42.61 35.01 2.15
C ASN A 34 -43.98 34.42 2.54
N SER A 35 -44.05 33.69 3.67
CA SER A 35 -45.04 33.92 4.75
C SER A 35 -44.98 32.86 5.86
N ASN A 36 -44.98 33.37 7.09
CA ASN A 36 -45.66 32.91 8.31
C ASN A 36 -45.31 31.55 8.95
N SER A 37 -44.73 31.67 10.16
CA SER A 37 -45.16 31.05 11.43
C SER A 37 -46.02 29.79 11.33
N THR A 38 -45.54 28.69 11.93
CA THR A 38 -46.06 28.03 13.15
C THR A 38 -45.56 26.58 13.13
N PHE A 39 -44.71 26.18 14.09
CA PHE A 39 -44.37 24.77 14.30
C PHE A 39 -44.90 24.28 15.64
N TYR A 40 -45.60 23.15 15.56
CA TYR A 40 -46.27 22.43 16.62
C TYR A 40 -45.27 21.78 17.58
N VAL A 41 -45.60 21.83 18.86
CA VAL A 41 -44.98 21.02 19.91
C VAL A 41 -45.38 19.56 19.67
N LEU A 42 -44.40 18.72 19.37
CA LEU A 42 -44.52 17.27 19.53
C LEU A 42 -43.32 16.79 20.35
N GLY A 43 -43.60 16.34 21.57
CA GLY A 43 -42.60 15.75 22.45
C GLY A 43 -42.10 14.42 21.89
N SER A 44 -40.80 14.18 22.05
CA SER A 44 -40.29 12.83 22.23
C SER A 44 -39.03 12.87 23.07
N VAL A 45 -39.04 12.02 24.09
CA VAL A 45 -37.99 11.75 25.07
C VAL A 45 -36.84 11.03 24.38
N SER A 46 -35.62 11.55 24.45
CA SER A 46 -34.41 10.72 24.44
C SER A 46 -33.23 11.46 25.08
N SER A 47 -32.38 10.66 25.74
CA SER A 47 -31.34 11.04 26.69
C SER A 47 -30.26 11.94 26.09
N ALA A 48 -30.00 13.09 26.73
CA ALA A 48 -28.99 14.05 26.31
C ALA A 48 -27.63 13.76 26.98
N THR A 49 -26.69 13.20 26.22
CA THR A 49 -25.25 13.29 26.54
C THR A 49 -24.70 14.52 25.80
N LYS A 50 -24.46 15.60 26.54
CA LYS A 50 -23.94 16.87 26.03
C LYS A 50 -22.46 16.71 25.63
N HIS A 51 -22.14 16.80 24.34
CA HIS A 51 -20.80 17.12 23.88
C HIS A 51 -20.69 18.64 23.68
N ASN A 52 -19.88 19.30 24.50
CA ASN A 52 -19.51 20.69 24.29
C ASN A 52 -18.42 20.74 23.20
N VAL A 53 -18.76 21.26 22.03
CA VAL A 53 -17.78 21.65 21.00
C VAL A 53 -17.39 23.10 21.26
N LEU A 54 -16.17 23.31 21.75
CA LEU A 54 -15.56 24.63 21.89
C LEU A 54 -14.79 24.95 20.60
N CYS A 55 -15.41 25.70 19.70
CA CYS A 55 -14.72 26.35 18.58
C CYS A 55 -14.36 27.78 18.99
N CYS A 56 -13.08 28.04 19.28
CA CYS A 56 -12.57 29.39 19.49
C CYS A 56 -12.00 29.93 18.18
N LYS A 57 -12.62 31.01 17.68
CA LYS A 57 -12.03 31.95 16.71
C LYS A 57 -11.14 32.93 17.46
N ASN A 58 -9.99 33.24 16.88
CA ASN A 58 -9.10 34.31 17.36
C ASN A 58 -9.69 35.69 17.07
N SER A 59 -9.66 36.57 18.07
CA SER A 59 -9.44 38.00 17.91
C SER A 59 -8.81 38.55 19.19
N GLU A 60 -7.70 39.25 19.01
CA GLU A 60 -6.79 39.79 20.02
C GLU A 60 -7.46 40.84 20.93
N GLN A 61 -7.08 40.86 22.22
CA GLN A 61 -6.68 42.08 22.93
C GLN A 61 -6.06 41.77 24.30
N HIS A 62 -4.83 42.28 24.46
CA HIS A 62 -4.04 42.58 25.66
C HIS A 62 -4.74 42.53 27.04
N GLN A 63 -4.18 41.77 28.00
CA GLN A 63 -3.77 42.31 29.31
C GLN A 63 -2.87 41.32 30.08
N GLU A 64 -1.75 41.81 30.61
CA GLU A 64 -0.84 41.07 31.48
C GLU A 64 -1.52 40.64 32.79
N GLN A 65 -1.33 39.38 33.17
CA GLN A 65 -1.27 38.99 34.58
C GLN A 65 -0.48 37.69 34.72
N SER A 66 0.75 37.84 35.19
CA SER A 66 1.58 36.77 35.76
C SER A 66 0.93 36.21 37.01
N PHE A 67 0.64 34.90 37.11
CA PHE A 67 0.59 34.18 38.38
C PHE A 67 0.72 32.67 38.14
N GLU A 68 1.86 32.15 38.63
CA GLU A 68 2.02 30.94 39.42
C GLU A 68 1.56 29.57 38.86
N VAL A 69 2.55 28.76 38.51
CA VAL A 69 2.43 27.31 38.31
C VAL A 69 2.26 26.67 39.68
N GLU A 70 1.03 26.28 40.03
CA GLU A 70 0.80 25.40 41.18
C GLU A 70 0.83 23.94 40.70
N GLU A 71 2.00 23.33 40.86
CA GLU A 71 2.26 21.90 40.68
C GLU A 71 1.67 21.14 41.87
N LEU A 72 0.41 20.69 41.78
CA LEU A 72 -0.16 19.76 42.76
C LEU A 72 0.20 18.31 42.41
N CYS A 73 1.48 17.98 42.61
CA CYS A 73 1.96 16.60 42.60
C CYS A 73 1.65 15.93 43.95
N GLY A 74 0.42 15.49 44.13
CA GLY A 74 -0.03 14.76 45.31
C GLY A 74 0.23 13.26 45.21
N ALA A 75 1.47 12.81 45.42
CA ALA A 75 1.76 11.39 45.62
C ALA A 75 2.49 11.15 46.96
N LYS A 76 1.77 10.51 47.88
CA LYS A 76 2.21 10.20 49.24
C LYS A 76 3.36 9.19 49.26
N ARG A 77 4.33 9.50 50.13
CA ARG A 77 5.47 8.70 50.58
C ARG A 77 5.07 7.26 50.95
N ARG A 78 5.76 6.28 50.36
CA ARG A 78 6.08 5.00 51.01
C ARG A 78 7.53 4.65 50.72
N GLU A 79 8.33 4.87 51.75
CA GLU A 79 9.70 4.44 51.93
C GLU A 79 9.65 2.97 52.34
N VAL A 80 10.24 2.07 51.56
CA VAL A 80 10.52 0.69 51.99
C VAL A 80 11.98 0.41 51.63
N VAL A 81 12.84 0.65 52.62
CA VAL A 81 14.20 0.14 52.66
C VAL A 81 14.12 -1.28 53.21
N LEU A 82 14.50 -2.27 52.41
CA LEU A 82 14.85 -3.60 52.88
C LEU A 82 16.14 -4.03 52.19
N GLN A 83 17.23 -3.82 52.92
CA GLN A 83 18.52 -4.47 52.73
C GLN A 83 18.41 -5.99 52.95
N LEU A 84 19.48 -6.70 52.55
CA LEU A 84 19.85 -8.11 52.83
C LEU A 84 19.38 -9.12 51.75
N THR A 85 20.18 -10.01 51.14
CA THR A 85 21.56 -10.49 51.36
C THR A 85 22.06 -11.09 50.04
N ILE A 86 23.35 -10.93 49.71
CA ILE A 86 23.96 -11.55 48.53
C ILE A 86 24.23 -13.03 48.84
N ALA A 87 23.51 -13.94 48.20
CA ALA A 87 23.85 -15.35 48.14
C ALA A 87 24.70 -15.61 46.88
N ALA A 88 25.94 -16.03 47.08
CA ALA A 88 26.84 -16.45 46.02
C ALA A 88 26.37 -17.79 45.42
N PHE A 89 25.86 -17.76 44.19
CA PHE A 89 25.69 -18.96 43.38
C PHE A 89 26.87 -19.08 42.41
N SER A 90 27.66 -20.13 42.62
CA SER A 90 28.72 -20.60 41.73
C SER A 90 28.15 -20.99 40.36
N PHE A 91 28.73 -20.43 39.29
CA PHE A 91 28.48 -20.84 37.92
C PHE A 91 29.05 -22.24 37.65
N PRO A 92 28.26 -23.21 37.16
CA PRO A 92 28.81 -24.27 36.34
C PRO A 92 29.01 -23.71 34.94
N ALA A 93 30.28 -23.57 34.53
CA ALA A 93 30.64 -23.41 33.12
C ALA A 93 30.22 -24.69 32.38
N ILE A 94 29.07 -24.63 31.70
CA ILE A 94 28.67 -25.62 30.71
C ILE A 94 28.76 -24.93 29.35
N ILE A 95 29.89 -25.20 28.71
CA ILE A 95 30.13 -25.32 27.27
C ILE A 95 28.95 -24.85 26.41
N SER A 96 29.19 -23.86 25.55
CA SER A 96 28.36 -23.54 24.39
C SER A 96 28.01 -24.81 23.62
N SER A 97 26.87 -25.42 23.94
CA SER A 97 26.11 -26.16 22.96
C SER A 97 25.37 -25.11 22.14
N ALA A 98 26.03 -24.61 21.09
CA ALA A 98 25.35 -24.10 19.92
C ALA A 98 24.53 -25.27 19.36
N LYS A 99 23.35 -25.51 19.95
CA LYS A 99 22.39 -26.49 19.48
C LYS A 99 21.51 -25.76 18.47
N ALA A 100 21.96 -25.88 17.23
CA ALA A 100 21.20 -25.78 15.99
C ALA A 100 19.70 -25.55 16.21
N PHE A 101 19.26 -24.31 15.95
CA PHE A 101 17.88 -24.05 15.59
C PHE A 101 17.60 -24.80 14.29
N ALA A 102 16.90 -25.93 14.40
CA ALA A 102 16.14 -26.59 13.33
C ALA A 102 16.57 -26.24 11.89
N GLU A 103 17.74 -26.74 11.51
CA GLU A 103 18.20 -26.82 10.13
C GLU A 103 17.53 -28.04 9.52
N ASN A 104 16.48 -27.86 8.70
CA ASN A 104 15.97 -28.82 7.71
C ASN A 104 14.74 -28.24 6.97
N ASP A 105 14.89 -27.07 6.32
CA ASP A 105 13.92 -26.63 5.27
C ASP A 105 14.34 -25.33 4.55
N VAL A 106 15.42 -24.66 4.98
CA VAL A 106 15.95 -23.50 4.25
C VAL A 106 16.83 -24.04 3.10
N PRO A 107 16.51 -23.74 1.83
CA PRO A 107 17.31 -24.21 0.69
C PRO A 107 18.74 -23.63 0.74
N GLU A 108 19.73 -24.39 0.25
CA GLU A 108 21.18 -24.15 0.37
C GLU A 108 21.75 -22.78 -0.07
N ASN A 109 20.94 -21.83 -0.54
CA ASN A 109 21.40 -20.49 -0.94
C ASN A 109 20.48 -19.36 -0.46
N PHE A 110 19.59 -19.63 0.48
CA PHE A 110 18.66 -18.67 1.03
C PHE A 110 18.92 -18.46 2.52
N ARG A 111 18.68 -17.23 2.97
CA ARG A 111 18.59 -16.88 4.39
C ARG A 111 17.17 -16.43 4.71
N VAL A 112 16.71 -16.71 5.92
CA VAL A 112 15.43 -16.19 6.41
C VAL A 112 15.65 -14.75 6.88
N TYR A 113 14.99 -13.79 6.26
CA TYR A 113 14.87 -12.44 6.78
C TYR A 113 13.59 -12.34 7.61
N THR A 114 13.72 -11.86 8.85
CA THR A 114 12.61 -11.65 9.77
C THR A 114 12.61 -10.20 10.21
N ASP A 115 11.45 -9.55 10.10
CA ASP A 115 11.22 -8.21 10.63
C ASP A 115 10.22 -8.32 11.78
N ASP A 116 10.73 -8.26 13.01
CA ASP A 116 9.91 -8.36 14.23
C ASP A 116 9.05 -7.12 14.48
N VAL A 117 9.42 -5.97 13.91
CA VAL A 117 8.68 -4.70 14.06
C VAL A 117 7.46 -4.73 13.14
N ASN A 118 7.65 -5.19 11.91
CA ASN A 118 6.62 -5.27 10.89
C ASN A 118 5.98 -6.67 10.77
N LYS A 119 6.34 -7.62 11.64
CA LYS A 119 5.72 -8.94 11.79
C LYS A 119 5.64 -9.75 10.48
N PHE A 120 6.73 -9.78 9.73
CA PHE A 120 6.83 -10.61 8.53
C PHE A 120 8.16 -11.34 8.42
N LYS A 121 8.15 -12.45 7.68
CA LYS A 121 9.35 -13.20 7.29
C LYS A 121 9.33 -13.50 5.79
N ILE A 122 10.52 -13.61 5.21
CA ILE A 122 10.72 -13.92 3.80
C ILE A 122 12.09 -14.58 3.60
N LEU A 123 12.17 -15.56 2.69
CA LEU A 123 13.45 -16.12 2.24
C LEU A 123 14.07 -15.18 1.21
N ILE A 124 15.34 -14.82 1.42
CA ILE A 124 16.11 -13.96 0.52
C ILE A 124 17.40 -14.69 0.15
N PRO A 125 17.88 -14.59 -1.11
CA PRO A 125 19.17 -15.15 -1.47
C PRO A 125 20.30 -14.61 -0.58
N GLN A 126 21.22 -15.49 -0.19
CA GLN A 126 22.24 -15.16 0.82
C GLN A 126 23.23 -14.08 0.36
N ASP A 127 23.46 -14.00 -0.95
CA ASP A 127 24.32 -13.06 -1.65
C ASP A 127 23.69 -11.67 -1.83
N TRP A 128 22.44 -11.47 -1.44
CA TRP A 128 21.75 -10.19 -1.63
C TRP A 128 21.98 -9.24 -0.45
N GLN A 129 22.12 -7.96 -0.76
CA GLN A 129 22.20 -6.88 0.19
C GLN A 129 20.80 -6.45 0.64
N VAL A 130 20.72 -5.71 1.75
CA VAL A 130 19.47 -5.17 2.30
C VAL A 130 19.60 -3.66 2.41
N GLY A 131 18.66 -2.94 1.80
CA GLY A 131 18.48 -1.50 1.98
C GLY A 131 17.14 -1.22 2.65
N ALA A 132 17.13 -0.41 3.70
CA ALA A 132 15.90 0.09 4.31
C ALA A 132 15.71 1.56 3.96
N GLY A 133 14.53 1.94 3.50
CA GLY A 133 14.15 3.34 3.33
C GLY A 133 13.77 3.96 4.68
N GLU A 134 13.94 5.27 4.82
CA GLU A 134 13.47 5.97 6.02
C GLU A 134 11.95 5.78 6.20
N PRO A 135 11.50 5.25 7.35
CA PRO A 135 10.09 5.02 7.57
C PRO A 135 9.38 6.37 7.75
N ASN A 136 8.34 6.60 6.95
CA ASN A 136 7.46 7.74 7.11
C ASN A 136 6.16 7.28 7.76
N GLY A 137 6.16 7.10 9.08
CA GLY A 137 5.01 6.79 9.96
C GLY A 137 4.08 5.65 9.51
N PHE A 138 3.31 5.91 8.47
CA PHE A 138 2.40 4.98 7.80
C PHE A 138 3.05 4.15 6.67
N LYS A 139 4.28 4.47 6.24
CA LYS A 139 5.00 3.78 5.16
C LYS A 139 6.36 3.27 5.63
N SER A 140 6.63 1.98 5.36
CA SER A 140 7.97 1.36 5.51
C SER A 140 8.38 0.71 4.19
N ILE A 141 9.67 0.75 3.87
CA ILE A 141 10.21 0.15 2.65
C ILE A 141 11.50 -0.60 3.00
N THR A 142 11.56 -1.87 2.61
CA THR A 142 12.78 -2.68 2.67
C THR A 142 13.03 -3.26 1.28
N ALA A 143 14.24 -3.14 0.77
CA ALA A 143 14.64 -3.66 -0.53
C ALA A 143 15.81 -4.63 -0.37
N PHE A 144 15.80 -5.67 -1.20
CA PHE A 144 16.81 -6.70 -1.31
C PHE A 144 17.29 -6.73 -2.76
N TYR A 145 18.60 -6.66 -2.96
CA TYR A 145 19.18 -6.56 -4.29
C TYR A 145 20.53 -7.29 -4.33
N PRO A 146 20.92 -7.90 -5.46
CA PRO A 146 22.24 -8.52 -5.59
C PRO A 146 23.34 -7.46 -5.57
N GLU A 147 24.56 -7.88 -5.23
CA GLU A 147 25.73 -6.99 -5.21
C GLU A 147 26.10 -6.45 -6.61
N ASP A 148 25.84 -7.25 -7.65
CA ASP A 148 26.03 -6.82 -9.03
C ASP A 148 25.02 -5.75 -9.43
N SER A 149 25.42 -4.84 -10.33
CA SER A 149 24.54 -3.80 -10.92
C SER A 149 23.50 -4.42 -11.86
N SER A 150 22.56 -5.17 -11.31
CA SER A 150 21.46 -5.80 -12.02
C SER A 150 20.18 -4.96 -11.89
N ASN A 151 19.23 -5.20 -12.78
CA ASN A 151 17.89 -4.59 -12.68
C ASN A 151 16.94 -5.42 -11.79
N SER A 152 17.47 -6.45 -11.14
CA SER A 152 16.72 -7.44 -10.39
C SER A 152 16.73 -7.12 -8.90
N ASN A 153 15.56 -7.14 -8.26
CA ASN A 153 15.43 -6.90 -6.82
C ASN A 153 14.12 -7.48 -6.27
N VAL A 154 14.03 -7.52 -4.95
CA VAL A 154 12.81 -7.81 -4.19
C VAL A 154 12.60 -6.67 -3.23
N SER A 155 11.42 -6.06 -3.23
CA SER A 155 11.08 -4.97 -2.32
C SER A 155 9.83 -5.31 -1.53
N VAL A 156 9.81 -4.92 -0.26
CA VAL A 156 8.67 -5.00 0.65
C VAL A 156 8.26 -3.58 0.97
N VAL A 157 7.07 -3.20 0.54
CA VAL A 157 6.45 -1.90 0.84
C VAL A 157 5.28 -2.14 1.76
N ILE A 158 5.28 -1.46 2.91
CA ILE A 158 4.23 -1.57 3.92
C ILE A 158 3.53 -0.23 3.99
N THR A 159 2.21 -0.22 3.85
CA THR A 159 1.39 0.99 3.95
C THR A 159 0.24 0.79 4.92
N GLY A 160 -0.08 1.81 5.72
CA GLY A 160 -1.31 1.81 6.51
C GLY A 160 -2.54 1.84 5.59
N VAL A 161 -3.58 1.07 5.94
CA VAL A 161 -4.87 1.10 5.26
C VAL A 161 -5.99 1.55 6.19
N GLY A 162 -7.06 2.09 5.60
CA GLY A 162 -8.24 2.55 6.35
C GLY A 162 -8.92 1.40 7.11
N PRO A 163 -9.69 1.73 8.16
CA PRO A 163 -10.34 0.74 9.03
C PRO A 163 -11.34 -0.16 8.30
N ASP A 164 -11.87 0.29 7.15
CA ASP A 164 -12.81 -0.47 6.32
C ASP A 164 -12.15 -1.66 5.61
N PHE A 165 -10.83 -1.62 5.46
CA PHE A 165 -10.04 -2.68 4.84
C PHE A 165 -9.50 -3.60 5.94
N THR A 166 -10.24 -4.67 6.22
CA THR A 166 -9.90 -5.62 7.30
C THR A 166 -9.28 -6.91 6.80
N ARG A 167 -9.51 -7.26 5.53
CA ARG A 167 -8.95 -8.44 4.87
C ARG A 167 -8.64 -8.14 3.41
N MET A 168 -7.88 -9.00 2.76
CA MET A 168 -7.61 -8.86 1.32
C MET A 168 -8.89 -8.87 0.49
N GLU A 169 -9.91 -9.64 0.90
CA GLU A 169 -11.20 -9.72 0.20
C GLU A 169 -11.98 -8.40 0.23
N SER A 170 -11.65 -7.46 1.14
CA SER A 170 -12.20 -6.10 1.13
C SER A 170 -11.79 -5.32 -0.13
N LEU A 171 -10.72 -5.72 -0.81
CA LEU A 171 -10.27 -5.14 -2.08
C LEU A 171 -10.91 -5.81 -3.31
N GLY A 172 -11.79 -6.80 -3.11
CA GLY A 172 -12.40 -7.61 -4.16
C GLY A 172 -11.74 -8.97 -4.31
N LYS A 173 -12.17 -9.75 -5.31
CA LYS A 173 -11.57 -11.04 -5.65
C LYS A 173 -10.23 -10.83 -6.34
N VAL A 174 -9.32 -11.80 -6.21
CA VAL A 174 -7.96 -11.71 -6.78
C VAL A 174 -7.95 -11.43 -8.29
N ASP A 175 -8.84 -12.05 -9.06
CA ASP A 175 -8.89 -11.86 -10.52
C ASP A 175 -9.26 -10.40 -10.87
N ALA A 176 -10.36 -9.91 -10.29
CA ALA A 176 -10.82 -8.53 -10.52
C ALA A 176 -9.81 -7.49 -10.00
N PHE A 177 -9.18 -7.78 -8.86
CA PHE A 177 -8.14 -6.92 -8.29
C PHE A 177 -6.91 -6.87 -9.19
N ALA A 178 -6.42 -8.02 -9.67
CA ALA A 178 -5.25 -8.12 -10.54
C ALA A 178 -5.49 -7.47 -11.91
N GLU A 179 -6.65 -7.71 -12.52
CA GLU A 179 -7.04 -7.02 -13.75
C GLU A 179 -7.09 -5.51 -13.56
N THR A 180 -7.71 -5.02 -12.48
CA THR A 180 -7.77 -3.59 -12.17
C THR A 180 -6.39 -2.99 -11.96
N LEU A 181 -5.52 -3.70 -11.24
CA LEU A 181 -4.13 -3.28 -11.00
C LEU A 181 -3.38 -3.14 -12.33
N VAL A 182 -3.35 -4.18 -13.16
CA VAL A 182 -2.57 -4.21 -14.39
C VAL A 182 -3.14 -3.26 -15.45
N ASN A 183 -4.47 -3.22 -15.63
CA ASN A 183 -5.12 -2.26 -16.52
C ASN A 183 -4.87 -0.82 -16.05
N GLY A 184 -4.78 -0.62 -14.73
CA GLY A 184 -4.39 0.63 -14.12
C GLY A 184 -2.96 1.06 -14.47
N LEU A 185 -2.06 0.12 -14.77
CA LEU A 185 -0.67 0.38 -15.17
C LEU A 185 -0.52 0.54 -16.69
N ASP A 186 -1.38 -0.10 -17.50
CA ASP A 186 -1.26 -0.08 -18.96
C ASP A 186 -1.60 1.31 -19.55
N ARG A 187 -0.66 1.86 -20.31
CA ARG A 187 -0.74 3.13 -21.04
C ARG A 187 -0.31 2.97 -22.50
N SER A 188 -0.22 1.73 -22.99
CA SER A 188 0.16 1.41 -24.37
C SER A 188 -0.74 2.05 -25.43
N TRP A 189 -2.00 2.34 -25.08
CA TRP A 189 -2.99 2.98 -25.96
C TRP A 189 -2.74 4.48 -26.20
N GLN A 190 -1.91 5.14 -25.39
CA GLN A 190 -1.63 6.57 -25.52
C GLN A 190 -0.80 6.88 -26.78
N ARG A 191 -0.82 8.14 -27.22
CA ARG A 191 0.03 8.63 -28.31
C ARG A 191 0.84 9.85 -27.85
N PRO A 192 2.18 9.75 -27.75
CA PRO A 192 3.01 8.58 -28.05
C PRO A 192 2.74 7.38 -27.10
N PRO A 193 3.04 6.13 -27.52
CA PRO A 193 2.80 4.94 -26.71
C PRO A 193 3.46 5.07 -25.33
N GLY A 194 2.70 4.76 -24.28
CA GLY A 194 3.19 4.69 -22.91
C GLY A 194 3.64 3.28 -22.51
N VAL A 195 3.70 3.03 -21.21
CA VAL A 195 4.05 1.72 -20.63
C VAL A 195 3.05 0.66 -21.06
N ALA A 196 3.52 -0.47 -21.57
CA ALA A 196 2.69 -1.64 -21.82
C ALA A 196 2.71 -2.56 -20.59
N ALA A 197 1.54 -2.91 -20.07
CA ALA A 197 1.40 -3.83 -18.95
C ALA A 197 0.56 -5.05 -19.33
N LYS A 198 0.95 -6.24 -18.89
CA LYS A 198 0.20 -7.48 -19.19
C LYS A 198 0.18 -8.41 -17.97
N LEU A 199 -1.02 -8.85 -17.60
CA LEU A 199 -1.26 -9.84 -16.56
C LEU A 199 -0.87 -11.22 -17.09
N ILE A 200 -0.09 -11.97 -16.31
CA ILE A 200 0.40 -13.30 -16.67
C ILE A 200 -0.35 -14.37 -15.85
N ASP A 201 -0.34 -14.23 -14.53
CA ASP A 201 -1.03 -15.12 -13.60
C ASP A 201 -1.56 -14.35 -12.39
N CYS A 202 -2.63 -14.86 -11.79
CA CYS A 202 -3.14 -14.36 -10.51
C CYS A 202 -3.73 -15.50 -9.68
N ARG A 203 -3.34 -15.56 -8.41
CA ARG A 203 -3.82 -16.58 -7.47
C ARG A 203 -3.91 -16.03 -6.05
N SER A 204 -4.85 -16.56 -5.27
CA SER A 204 -4.97 -16.25 -3.85
C SER A 204 -4.65 -17.48 -3.02
N SER A 205 -3.87 -17.31 -1.95
CA SER A 205 -3.60 -18.38 -0.99
C SER A 205 -3.38 -17.78 0.40
N LYS A 206 -4.04 -18.35 1.41
CA LYS A 206 -3.90 -17.96 2.83
C LYS A 206 -4.07 -16.44 3.09
N GLY A 207 -4.97 -15.78 2.35
CA GLY A 207 -5.22 -14.34 2.50
C GLY A 207 -4.11 -13.45 1.90
N ILE A 208 -3.29 -13.99 1.00
CA ILE A 208 -2.28 -13.27 0.22
C ILE A 208 -2.61 -13.45 -1.27
N TYR A 209 -2.59 -12.35 -2.02
CA TYR A 209 -2.75 -12.33 -3.47
C TYR A 209 -1.38 -12.35 -4.12
N TYR A 210 -1.15 -13.36 -4.95
CA TYR A 210 0.04 -13.48 -5.79
C TYR A 210 -0.36 -13.10 -7.21
N ILE A 211 0.33 -12.12 -7.77
CA ILE A 211 0.05 -11.54 -9.07
C ILE A 211 1.37 -11.50 -9.84
N GLU A 212 1.38 -12.16 -10.99
CA GLU A 212 2.48 -12.12 -11.94
C GLU A 212 2.07 -11.27 -13.12
N TYR A 213 2.88 -10.27 -13.46
CA TYR A 213 2.63 -9.43 -14.61
C TYR A 213 3.94 -8.92 -15.21
N SER A 214 3.87 -8.48 -16.46
CA SER A 214 4.99 -7.85 -17.15
C SER A 214 4.74 -6.36 -17.39
N LEU A 215 5.82 -5.59 -17.34
CA LEU A 215 5.84 -4.17 -17.69
C LEU A 215 6.92 -3.93 -18.75
N GLN A 216 6.58 -3.15 -19.78
CA GLN A 216 7.52 -2.76 -20.82
C GLN A 216 7.38 -1.27 -21.09
N ASN A 217 8.41 -0.50 -20.74
CA ASN A 217 8.51 0.90 -21.12
C ASN A 217 8.89 1.01 -22.60
N PRO A 218 8.42 2.04 -23.33
CA PRO A 218 8.85 2.28 -24.70
C PRO A 218 10.38 2.43 -24.79
N GLY A 219 11.04 1.54 -25.52
CA GLY A 219 12.50 1.56 -25.71
C GLY A 219 13.32 0.85 -24.63
N GLU A 220 12.68 0.27 -23.61
CA GLU A 220 13.35 -0.56 -22.60
C GLU A 220 13.00 -2.05 -22.79
N SER A 221 13.79 -2.92 -22.17
CA SER A 221 13.46 -4.34 -22.08
C SER A 221 12.24 -4.56 -21.19
N ARG A 222 11.57 -5.69 -21.43
CA ARG A 222 10.44 -6.10 -20.62
C ARG A 222 10.94 -6.53 -19.24
N ARG A 223 10.18 -6.15 -18.22
CA ARG A 223 10.36 -6.56 -16.83
C ARG A 223 9.25 -7.52 -16.46
N HIS A 224 9.61 -8.60 -15.78
CA HIS A 224 8.66 -9.49 -15.10
C HIS A 224 8.60 -9.10 -13.63
N LEU A 225 7.38 -9.05 -13.10
CA LEU A 225 7.10 -8.71 -11.71
C LEU A 225 6.28 -9.83 -11.07
N PHE A 226 6.81 -10.37 -9.98
CA PHE A 226 6.11 -11.27 -9.07
C PHE A 226 5.74 -10.50 -7.83
N THR A 227 4.45 -10.28 -7.61
CA THR A 227 3.96 -9.50 -6.48
C THR A 227 3.12 -10.35 -5.54
N ALA A 228 3.48 -10.37 -4.25
CA ALA A 228 2.64 -10.90 -3.18
C ALA A 228 2.07 -9.72 -2.37
N ILE A 229 0.74 -9.69 -2.23
CA ILE A 229 0.02 -8.63 -1.52
C ILE A 229 -0.79 -9.25 -0.40
N GLY A 230 -0.53 -8.83 0.82
CA GLY A 230 -1.24 -9.33 1.99
C GLY A 230 -1.62 -8.21 2.95
N MET A 231 -2.54 -8.51 3.85
CA MET A 231 -3.00 -7.56 4.86
C MET A 231 -2.85 -8.17 6.24
N ALA A 232 -2.27 -7.41 7.16
CA ALA A 232 -2.14 -7.82 8.56
C ALA A 232 -2.31 -6.61 9.49
N SER A 233 -2.81 -6.86 10.69
CA SER A 233 -2.96 -5.85 11.74
C SER A 233 -1.73 -5.83 12.64
N ASN A 234 -1.27 -4.63 13.01
CA ASN A 234 -0.26 -4.46 14.05
C ASN A 234 -0.88 -4.23 15.45
N GLY A 235 -2.19 -4.41 15.60
CA GLY A 235 -2.96 -4.14 16.83
C GLY A 235 -3.55 -2.72 16.92
N TRP A 236 -3.05 -1.76 16.14
CA TRP A 236 -3.59 -0.39 16.09
C TRP A 236 -4.30 -0.08 14.77
N TYR A 237 -3.69 -0.45 13.65
CA TYR A 237 -4.24 -0.25 12.31
C TYR A 237 -3.85 -1.40 11.40
N ASN A 238 -4.65 -1.60 10.36
CA ASN A 238 -4.34 -2.59 9.34
C ASN A 238 -3.27 -2.02 8.41
N ARG A 239 -2.40 -2.91 7.97
CA ARG A 239 -1.31 -2.59 7.03
C ARG A 239 -1.41 -3.49 5.82
N LEU A 240 -1.24 -2.89 4.66
CA LEU A 240 -1.05 -3.59 3.40
C LEU A 240 0.43 -3.79 3.17
N TYR A 241 0.80 -5.04 2.90
CA TYR A 241 2.15 -5.47 2.58
C TYR A 241 2.16 -5.79 1.10
N THR A 242 2.97 -5.07 0.34
CA THR A 242 3.21 -5.32 -1.08
C THR A 242 4.65 -5.74 -1.23
N VAL A 243 4.86 -7.03 -1.51
CA VAL A 243 6.17 -7.58 -1.81
C VAL A 243 6.28 -7.74 -3.31
N THR A 244 7.21 -7.06 -3.95
CA THR A 244 7.41 -7.11 -5.40
C THR A 244 8.82 -7.54 -5.70
N GLY A 245 8.94 -8.67 -6.38
CA GLY A 245 10.16 -9.14 -7.02
C GLY A 245 10.15 -8.75 -8.49
N GLN A 246 11.22 -8.13 -8.98
CA GLN A 246 11.35 -7.74 -10.38
C GLN A 246 12.65 -8.25 -10.98
N PHE A 247 12.63 -8.55 -12.28
CA PHE A 247 13.80 -8.81 -13.11
C PHE A 247 13.49 -8.48 -14.57
N ILE A 248 14.51 -8.31 -15.40
CA ILE A 248 14.38 -8.11 -16.85
C ILE A 248 14.42 -9.46 -17.59
N ASP A 249 13.79 -9.55 -18.76
CA ASP A 249 13.74 -10.78 -19.58
C ASP A 249 15.15 -11.38 -19.79
N GLU A 250 16.16 -10.53 -19.99
CA GLU A 250 17.56 -10.95 -20.23
C GLU A 250 18.22 -11.63 -19.02
N GLU A 251 17.74 -11.37 -17.81
CA GLU A 251 18.28 -11.92 -16.56
C GLU A 251 17.38 -13.01 -15.95
N SER A 252 16.31 -13.38 -16.66
CA SER A 252 15.31 -14.35 -16.19
C SER A 252 15.92 -15.69 -15.79
N ASP A 253 16.85 -16.23 -16.58
CA ASP A 253 17.52 -17.50 -16.28
C ASP A 253 18.28 -17.49 -14.94
N LYS A 254 18.76 -16.32 -14.51
CA LYS A 254 19.56 -16.16 -13.28
C LYS A 254 18.69 -15.91 -12.05
N PHE A 255 17.68 -15.05 -12.19
CA PHE A 255 16.95 -14.52 -11.04
C PHE A 255 15.50 -14.97 -10.94
N SER A 256 14.87 -15.43 -12.02
CA SER A 256 13.44 -15.77 -12.03
C SER A 256 13.08 -16.75 -10.91
N SER A 257 13.76 -17.90 -10.88
CA SER A 257 13.52 -18.94 -9.87
C SER A 257 13.85 -18.49 -8.44
N LYS A 258 14.89 -17.66 -8.27
CA LYS A 258 15.30 -17.14 -6.96
C LYS A 258 14.25 -16.17 -6.42
N ILE A 259 13.78 -15.26 -7.26
CA ILE A 259 12.79 -14.25 -6.93
C ILE A 259 11.43 -14.89 -6.70
N GLU A 260 10.98 -15.78 -7.59
CA GLU A 260 9.70 -16.49 -7.41
C GLU A 260 9.67 -17.21 -6.06
N LYS A 261 10.76 -17.90 -5.70
CA LYS A 261 10.89 -18.58 -4.42
C LYS A 261 10.88 -17.62 -3.23
N ALA A 262 11.56 -16.47 -3.34
CA ALA A 262 11.54 -15.43 -2.32
C ALA A 262 10.11 -14.92 -2.09
N ILE A 263 9.39 -14.55 -3.16
CA ILE A 263 8.02 -14.05 -3.09
C ILE A 263 7.06 -15.11 -2.55
N ALA A 264 7.17 -16.36 -3.00
CA ALA A 264 6.33 -17.47 -2.54
C ALA A 264 6.54 -17.82 -1.06
N SER A 265 7.72 -17.51 -0.51
CA SER A 265 8.04 -17.75 0.89
C SER A 265 7.54 -16.67 1.86
N PHE A 266 7.03 -15.55 1.34
CA PHE A 266 6.55 -14.45 2.17
C PHE A 266 5.42 -14.91 3.08
N GLY A 267 5.51 -14.54 4.36
CA GLY A 267 4.48 -14.83 5.33
C GLY A 267 4.51 -13.91 6.54
N PHE A 268 3.35 -13.75 7.16
CA PHE A 268 3.21 -13.04 8.43
C PHE A 268 3.72 -13.91 9.60
N ILE A 269 4.14 -13.22 10.66
CA ILE A 269 4.59 -13.82 11.93
C ILE A 269 3.52 -13.60 13.00
#